data_AF-A0A6V8NMK4-F1
#
_entry.id   AF-A0A6V8NMK4-F1
#
_cell.length_a   1.000
_cell.length_b   1.000
_cell.length_c   1.000
_cell.angle_alpha   90.00
_cell.angle_beta   90.00
_cell.angle_gamma   90.00
#
_symmetry.space_group_name_H-M   'P 1'
#
loop_
_entity.id
_entity.type
_entity.pdbx_description
1 polymer ?
#
loop_
_entity_poly.entity_id
_entity_poly.type
_entity_poly.pdbx_seq_one_letter_code
_entity_poly.pdbx_strand_id
1 'polypeptide(L)'
;MSVTYPNPPGGWWERKPERFLDHPTIRKEILQLTSDKKPSRLGPVTELETMSRVVVPVMAGTEHLGYVFVLEVERELQEQDFVTLEQAATIIALEMSKNIAI
;
A
#
# COMPACT_ATOMS: atom_id res chain seq x y z
N MET A 1 18.60 3.93 -19.42
CA MET A 1 19.20 4.24 -18.11
C MET A 1 18.60 3.30 -17.09
N SER A 2 19.40 2.40 -16.51
CA SER A 2 18.94 1.44 -15.50
C SER A 2 19.07 2.10 -14.12
N VAL A 3 17.95 2.36 -13.45
CA VAL A 3 17.95 2.82 -12.06
C VAL A 3 18.33 1.62 -11.20
N THR A 4 19.47 1.68 -10.53
CA THR A 4 19.91 0.67 -9.58
C THR A 4 19.49 1.13 -8.19
N TYR A 5 18.50 0.46 -7.61
CA TYR A 5 18.14 0.68 -6.22
C TYR A 5 19.21 0.07 -5.33
N PRO A 6 19.70 0.77 -4.29
CA PRO A 6 20.51 0.14 -3.27
C PRO A 6 19.68 -0.96 -2.62
N ASN A 7 20.11 -2.21 -2.78
CA ASN A 7 19.49 -3.36 -2.16
C ASN A 7 19.70 -3.22 -0.64
N PRO A 8 18.65 -3.02 0.18
CA PRO A 8 18.84 -2.95 1.62
C PRO A 8 19.39 -4.30 2.11
N PRO A 9 20.32 -4.30 3.08
CA PRO A 9 20.84 -5.54 3.63
C PRO A 9 19.70 -6.31 4.31
N GLY A 10 19.38 -7.50 3.78
CA GLY A 10 18.22 -8.30 4.17
C GLY A 10 17.00 -7.98 3.32
N GLY A 11 16.62 -8.90 2.43
CA GLY A 11 15.45 -8.74 1.59
C GLY A 11 14.20 -8.51 2.44
N TRP A 12 13.31 -7.60 2.04
CA TRP A 12 12.07 -7.33 2.77
C TRP A 12 11.20 -8.60 2.98
N TRP A 13 11.39 -9.63 2.14
CA TRP A 13 10.75 -10.95 2.21
C TRP A 13 11.32 -11.90 3.28
N GLU A 14 12.49 -11.60 3.88
CA GLU A 14 13.09 -12.38 4.98
C GLU A 14 12.61 -11.92 6.37
N ARG A 15 11.87 -10.81 6.44
CA ARG A 15 11.33 -10.31 7.71
C ARG A 15 10.17 -11.20 8.14
N LYS A 16 10.24 -11.77 9.35
CA LYS A 16 9.20 -12.64 9.90
C LYS A 16 7.84 -11.92 9.92
N PRO A 17 6.86 -12.30 9.07
CA PRO A 17 5.57 -11.60 8.94
C PRO A 17 4.77 -11.55 10.25
N GLU A 18 5.04 -12.53 11.12
CA GLU A 18 4.46 -12.72 12.44
C GLU A 18 4.69 -11.49 13.36
N ARG A 19 5.84 -10.82 13.23
CA ARG A 19 6.14 -9.61 14.00
C ARG A 19 5.31 -8.39 13.58
N PHE A 20 4.78 -8.39 12.36
CA PHE A 20 3.99 -7.28 11.85
C PHE A 20 2.54 -7.36 12.33
N LEU A 21 1.94 -8.56 12.33
CA LEU A 21 0.52 -8.75 12.63
C LEU A 21 0.18 -8.47 14.11
N ASP A 22 1.13 -8.73 15.01
CA ASP A 22 0.96 -8.49 16.44
C ASP A 22 1.35 -7.07 16.89
N HIS A 23 1.90 -6.25 15.99
CA HIS A 23 2.31 -4.90 16.33
C HIS A 23 1.09 -3.97 16.43
N PRO A 24 0.88 -3.28 17.56
CA PRO A 24 -0.35 -2.49 17.79
C PRO A 24 -0.55 -1.38 16.75
N THR A 25 0.53 -0.74 16.31
CA THR A 25 0.48 0.28 15.24
C THR A 25 0.00 -0.33 13.93
N ILE A 26 0.57 -1.46 13.49
CA ILE A 26 0.18 -2.12 12.24
C ILE A 26 -1.27 -2.60 12.32
N ARG A 27 -1.69 -3.16 13.45
CA ARG A 27 -3.10 -3.54 13.67
C ARG A 27 -4.03 -2.34 13.52
N LYS A 28 -3.70 -1.21 14.15
CA LYS A 28 -4.49 0.03 14.04
C LYS A 28 -4.56 0.51 12.58
N GLU A 29 -3.44 0.49 11.87
CA GLU A 29 -3.37 0.88 10.46
C GLU A 29 -4.23 -0.03 9.59
N ILE A 30 -4.16 -1.35 9.77
CA ILE A 30 -5.01 -2.32 9.05
C ILE A 30 -6.50 -2.04 9.34
N LEU A 31 -6.87 -1.84 10.61
CA LEU A 31 -8.26 -1.54 10.96
C LEU A 31 -8.74 -0.23 10.30
N GLN A 32 -7.90 0.80 10.27
CA GLN A 32 -8.21 2.05 9.60
C GLN A 32 -8.42 1.84 8.09
N LEU A 33 -7.52 1.10 7.44
CA LEU A 33 -7.60 0.79 6.01
C LEU A 33 -8.83 -0.04 5.63
N THR A 34 -9.31 -0.89 6.55
CA THR A 34 -10.55 -1.65 6.31
C THR A 34 -11.81 -0.81 6.49
N SER A 35 -11.73 0.30 7.24
CA SER A 35 -12.86 1.19 7.49
C SER A 35 -12.98 2.30 6.44
N ASP A 36 -11.85 2.86 6.00
CA ASP A 36 -11.82 3.99 5.08
C ASP A 36 -11.61 3.55 3.63
N LYS A 37 -12.50 4.01 2.73
CA LYS A 37 -12.39 3.80 1.28
C LYS A 37 -11.53 4.86 0.58
N LYS A 38 -10.57 5.45 1.29
CA LYS A 38 -9.75 6.56 0.81
C LYS A 38 -8.26 6.25 0.91
N PRO A 39 -7.42 6.86 0.06
CA PRO A 39 -5.98 6.82 0.24
C PRO A 39 -5.59 7.22 1.66
N SER A 40 -4.70 6.43 2.25
CA SER A 40 -4.19 6.66 3.60
C SER A 40 -2.68 6.62 3.57
N ARG A 41 -2.05 7.67 4.10
CA ARG A 41 -0.60 7.69 4.36
C ARG A 41 -0.34 7.05 5.72
N LEU A 42 0.51 6.03 5.72
CA LEU A 42 0.99 5.37 6.93
C LEU A 42 2.45 5.78 7.16
N GLY A 43 2.73 6.26 8.37
CA GLY A 43 4.08 6.65 8.74
C GLY A 43 5.03 5.46 8.86
N PRO A 44 6.34 5.72 8.99
CA PRO A 44 7.31 4.68 9.31
C PRO A 44 7.05 4.14 10.73
N VAL A 45 7.24 2.84 10.90
CA VAL A 45 7.25 2.15 12.20
C VAL A 45 8.69 1.74 12.45
N THR A 46 9.38 2.51 13.29
CA THR A 46 10.82 2.37 13.56
C THR A 46 11.18 0.98 14.06
N GLU A 47 10.37 0.41 14.95
CA GLU A 47 10.58 -0.93 15.54
C GLU A 47 10.52 -2.05 14.50
N LEU A 48 9.86 -1.80 13.37
CA LEU A 48 9.68 -2.75 12.27
C LEU A 48 10.49 -2.38 11.02
N GLU A 49 11.31 -1.33 11.12
CA GLU A 49 12.11 -0.77 10.02
C GLU A 49 11.27 -0.53 8.76
N THR A 50 10.02 -0.08 8.92
CA THR A 50 9.15 0.25 7.79
C THR A 50 9.34 1.68 7.34
N MET A 51 9.21 1.91 6.04
CA MET A 51 9.25 3.24 5.44
C MET A 51 7.85 3.87 5.44
N SER A 52 7.79 5.20 5.24
CA SER A 52 6.52 5.86 4.93
C SER A 52 5.92 5.28 3.66
N ARG A 53 4.61 5.13 3.65
CA ARG A 53 3.90 4.47 2.54
C ARG A 53 2.49 5.00 2.40
N VAL A 54 2.00 4.97 1.17
CA VAL A 54 0.61 5.29 0.86
C VAL A 54 -0.10 4.01 0.47
N VAL A 55 -1.29 3.82 1.02
CA VAL A 55 -2.16 2.69 0.72
C VAL A 55 -3.44 3.23 0.11
N VAL A 56 -3.80 2.72 -1.06
CA VAL A 56 -5.00 3.11 -1.79
C VAL A 56 -5.90 1.89 -1.95
N PRO A 57 -7.15 1.90 -1.47
CA PRO A 57 -8.07 0.79 -1.64
C PRO A 57 -8.48 0.64 -3.11
N VAL A 58 -8.53 -0.60 -3.58
CA VAL A 58 -9.04 -0.97 -4.91
C VAL A 58 -10.49 -1.37 -4.75
N MET A 59 -11.40 -0.53 -5.25
CA MET A 59 -12.84 -0.68 -5.06
C MET A 59 -13.55 -0.90 -6.39
N ALA A 60 -14.41 -1.93 -6.48
CA ALA A 60 -15.38 -2.10 -7.56
C ALA A 60 -16.79 -1.82 -7.02
N GLY A 61 -17.26 -0.59 -7.16
CA GLY A 61 -18.50 -0.15 -6.53
C GLY A 61 -18.39 -0.22 -4.99
N THR A 62 -19.15 -1.12 -4.37
CA THR A 62 -19.09 -1.35 -2.91
C THR A 62 -18.12 -2.45 -2.50
N GLU A 63 -17.62 -3.23 -3.46
CA GLU A 63 -16.75 -4.37 -3.22
C GLU A 63 -15.29 -3.95 -3.08
N HIS A 64 -14.62 -4.44 -2.03
CA HIS A 64 -13.22 -4.19 -1.77
C HIS A 64 -12.36 -5.32 -2.36
N LEU A 65 -11.67 -5.04 -3.46
CA LEU A 65 -10.88 -6.03 -4.21
C LEU A 65 -9.44 -6.19 -3.70
N GLY A 66 -8.93 -5.20 -2.95
CA GLY A 66 -7.57 -5.22 -2.43
C GLY A 66 -7.02 -3.82 -2.21
N TYR A 67 -5.69 -3.69 -2.18
CA TYR A 67 -4.99 -2.42 -1.96
C TYR A 67 -3.82 -2.26 -2.93
N VAL A 68 -3.59 -1.03 -3.38
CA VAL A 68 -2.31 -0.59 -3.95
C VAL A 68 -1.45 -0.05 -2.81
N PHE A 69 -0.21 -0.52 -2.72
CA PHE A 69 0.71 -0.15 -1.66
C PHE A 69 1.97 0.46 -2.27
N VAL A 70 2.30 1.70 -1.90
CA VAL A 70 3.41 2.46 -2.49
C VAL A 70 4.35 2.94 -1.40
N LEU A 71 5.64 2.60 -1.53
CA LEU A 71 6.68 3.01 -0.61
C LEU A 71 7.26 4.37 -1.02
N GLU A 72 7.38 5.29 -0.06
CA GLU A 72 7.98 6.61 -0.24
C GLU A 72 9.50 6.53 0.00
N VAL A 73 10.22 5.83 -0.89
CA VAL A 73 11.67 5.56 -0.73
C VAL A 73 12.52 6.77 -1.12
N GLU A 74 12.23 7.40 -2.26
CA GLU A 74 13.04 8.48 -2.82
C GLU A 74 12.53 9.87 -2.43
N ARG A 75 11.21 10.03 -2.33
CA ARG A 75 10.54 11.27 -1.96
C ARG A 75 9.17 10.98 -1.36
N GLU A 76 8.66 11.95 -0.62
CA GLU A 76 7.25 11.97 -0.24
C GLU A 76 6.35 12.20 -1.46
N LEU A 77 5.23 11.48 -1.50
CA LEU A 77 4.18 11.70 -2.48
C LEU A 77 3.46 13.02 -2.19
N GLN A 78 3.14 13.73 -3.25
CA GLN A 78 2.43 15.01 -3.22
C GLN A 78 0.98 14.78 -3.65
N GLU A 79 0.11 15.76 -3.45
CA GLU A 79 -1.33 15.66 -3.74
C GLU A 79 -1.64 15.09 -5.14
N GLN A 80 -0.91 15.53 -6.17
CA GLN A 80 -1.02 15.03 -7.54
C GLN A 80 -0.71 13.53 -7.70
N ASP A 81 0.18 12.99 -6.87
CA ASP A 81 0.49 11.57 -6.86
C ASP A 81 -0.67 10.77 -6.26
N PHE A 82 -1.35 11.30 -5.23
CA PHE A 82 -2.55 10.66 -4.66
C PHE A 82 -3.65 10.53 -5.71
N VAL A 83 -3.92 11.60 -6.48
CA VAL A 83 -4.90 11.56 -7.59
C VAL A 83 -4.52 10.49 -8.62
N THR A 84 -3.22 10.40 -8.95
CA THR A 84 -2.71 9.39 -9.88
C THR A 84 -2.89 7.98 -9.34
N LEU A 85 -2.66 7.76 -8.03
CA LEU A 85 -2.84 6.47 -7.39
C LEU A 85 -4.32 6.07 -7.28
N GLU A 86 -5.22 7.00 -7.04
CA GLU A 86 -6.67 6.74 -7.09
C GLU A 86 -7.13 6.33 -8.50
N GLN A 87 -6.62 7.01 -9.53
CA GLN A 87 -6.88 6.64 -10.92
C GLN A 87 -6.33 5.25 -11.24
N ALA A 88 -5.10 4.95 -10.81
CA ALA A 88 -4.50 3.63 -10.98
C ALA A 88 -5.33 2.54 -10.27
N ALA A 89 -5.75 2.77 -9.02
CA ALA A 89 -6.59 1.84 -8.27
C ALA A 89 -7.94 1.58 -8.98
N THR A 90 -8.52 2.63 -9.59
CA THR A 90 -9.75 2.51 -10.38
C THR A 90 -9.55 1.64 -11.63
N ILE A 91 -8.46 1.86 -12.38
CA ILE A 91 -8.13 1.06 -13.56
C ILE A 91 -7.88 -0.41 -13.18
N ILE A 92 -7.17 -0.65 -12.08
CA ILE A 92 -6.94 -2.00 -11.55
C ILE A 92 -8.27 -2.66 -11.20
N ALA A 93 -9.18 -1.95 -10.52
CA ALA A 93 -10.50 -2.48 -10.19
C ALA A 93 -11.30 -2.88 -11.43
N LEU A 94 -11.28 -2.04 -12.48
CA LEU A 94 -11.93 -2.35 -13.76
C LEU A 94 -11.32 -3.60 -14.41
N GLU A 95 -10.00 -3.73 -14.40
CA GLU A 95 -9.32 -4.88 -14.99
C GLU A 95 -9.59 -6.18 -14.21
N MET A 96 -9.58 -6.12 -12.88
CA MET A 96 -9.95 -7.25 -12.04
C MET A 96 -11.40 -7.68 -12.25
N SER A 97 -12.32 -6.72 -12.38
CA SER A 97 -13.75 -6.97 -12.58
C SER A 97 -14.03 -7.69 -13.90
N LYS A 98 -13.26 -7.41 -14.96
CA LYS A 98 -13.38 -8.14 -16.24
C LYS A 98 -13.05 -9.63 -16.11
N ASN A 99 -12.12 -9.99 -15.23
CA ASN A 99 -11.72 -11.38 -15.01
C ASN A 99 -12.70 -12.16 -14.11
N ILE A 100 -13.55 -11.45 -13.37
CA ILE A 100 -14.55 -12.04 -12.44
C ILE A 100 -15.89 -12.26 -13.15
N ALA A 101 -16.23 -11.45 -14.15
CA ALA A 101 -17.42 -11.60 -14.98
C ALA A 101 -17.23 -12.74 -16.01
N ILE A 102 -17.31 -13.99 -15.54
CA ILE A 102 -17.51 -15.20 -16.35
C ILE A 102 -18.97 -15.62 -16.26
#